data_AF-W9YXS4-F1
#
_entry.id   AF-W9YXS4-F1
#
_cell.length_a   1.000
_cell.length_b   1.000
_cell.length_c   1.000
_cell.angle_alpha   90.00
_cell.angle_beta   90.00
_cell.angle_gamma   90.00
#
_symmetry.space_group_name_H-M   'P 1'
#
loop_
_entity.id
_entity.type
_entity.pdbx_description
1 polymer ?
#
loop_
_entity_poly.entity_id
_entity_poly.type
_entity_poly.pdbx_seq_one_letter_code
_entity_poly.pdbx_strand_id
1 'polypeptide(L)'
;MSGQPPIRPEQGSYGQFQVATSQPKTLYSRSKDILAKLRESIPQNETQWQQARDLHGYSTAGNVLQKTRDILENRITKQDLRNFLTIASCCVDWHLGRKQEAYQRFKMQISAATELTIQKYMSSLRAMVQAMEPVYLRGPRHRVFEGTLLYSRIGPSFLTHYTKETGAFDSCFPAFSCTHPETQASMPLAPAFILKYRHPQQSFGDICAALCTEVLDEDDYAKFICVLERGRPIPTVLSLPAKAPYTALSVIKCQPEPAGDDQRASANPVDDLDMFALPKSFPLVYKVFGISDAVQQLLQEVTHRINFESLREVPNTPLLEFQWIDNYDMVVDQVVVDLIEQNILPQQPFRRFKSFYRHKPGSISVPSGWIKIIVPITLVHQVCHVSIATTTVAKQNITWDTKVGLILGSDVLFSTSQQILYHSISIPLGSDNR
;
A
#
# COMPACT_ATOMS: atom_id res chain seq x y z
N MET A 1 44.09 -41.97 -60.20
CA MET A 1 44.18 -40.49 -60.10
C MET A 1 42.86 -39.96 -60.65
N SER A 2 42.03 -39.22 -59.94
CA SER A 2 42.27 -38.30 -58.84
C SER A 2 40.97 -38.11 -58.07
N GLY A 3 41.05 -38.11 -56.74
CA GLY A 3 39.97 -37.62 -55.90
C GLY A 3 39.82 -36.11 -56.04
N GLN A 4 38.62 -35.62 -55.77
CA GLN A 4 38.30 -34.20 -55.58
C GLN A 4 37.00 -34.10 -54.74
N PRO A 5 36.77 -32.98 -54.05
CA PRO A 5 36.84 -32.90 -52.58
C PRO A 5 35.45 -32.84 -51.92
N PRO A 6 35.36 -32.91 -50.58
CA PRO A 6 34.09 -32.76 -49.87
C PRO A 6 33.62 -31.30 -49.90
N ILE A 7 32.34 -31.11 -50.22
CA ILE A 7 31.65 -29.82 -50.20
C ILE A 7 31.47 -29.38 -48.74
N ARG A 8 31.89 -28.14 -48.45
CA ARG A 8 31.81 -27.45 -47.14
C ARG A 8 30.34 -27.14 -46.77
N PRO A 9 30.00 -26.97 -45.48
CA PRO A 9 28.62 -26.86 -44.99
C PRO A 9 27.98 -25.47 -45.19
N GLU A 10 28.18 -24.83 -46.34
CA GLU A 10 27.64 -23.47 -46.58
C GLU A 10 26.81 -23.33 -47.86
N GLN A 11 26.44 -24.42 -48.52
CA GLN A 11 25.52 -24.38 -49.66
C GLN A 11 24.45 -25.45 -49.55
N GLY A 12 23.35 -25.09 -48.88
CA GLY A 12 22.10 -25.84 -48.81
C GLY A 12 20.94 -24.94 -49.25
N SER A 13 20.38 -25.30 -50.39
CA SER A 13 19.28 -24.67 -51.13
C SER A 13 18.07 -24.27 -50.28
N TYR A 14 17.44 -23.17 -50.70
CA TYR A 14 16.14 -22.66 -50.25
C TYR A 14 15.06 -23.72 -50.46
N GLY A 15 14.84 -24.56 -49.45
CA GLY A 15 13.69 -25.46 -49.33
C GLY A 15 12.79 -24.94 -48.22
N GLN A 16 11.64 -24.41 -48.61
CA GLN A 16 10.64 -23.78 -47.77
C GLN A 16 10.07 -24.77 -46.75
N PHE A 17 10.75 -24.95 -45.60
CA PHE A 17 10.11 -25.51 -44.41
C PHE A 17 9.33 -24.39 -43.74
N GLN A 18 8.00 -24.46 -43.80
CA GLN A 18 7.12 -23.72 -42.92
C GLN A 18 7.40 -24.16 -41.48
N VAL A 19 8.36 -23.50 -40.85
CA VAL A 19 8.48 -23.47 -39.39
C VAL A 19 7.25 -22.71 -38.92
N ALA A 20 6.34 -23.41 -38.24
CA ALA A 20 5.36 -22.77 -37.38
C ALA A 20 6.14 -21.85 -36.44
N THR A 21 6.01 -20.54 -36.64
CA THR A 21 6.62 -19.47 -35.85
C THR A 21 6.04 -19.53 -34.44
N SER A 22 6.53 -20.48 -33.65
CA SER A 22 6.49 -20.40 -32.20
C SER A 22 7.50 -19.32 -31.84
N GLN A 23 7.07 -18.06 -31.88
CA GLN A 23 7.84 -16.98 -31.27
C GLN A 23 8.20 -17.42 -29.85
N PRO A 24 9.48 -17.38 -29.44
CA PRO A 24 9.82 -17.65 -28.06
C PRO A 24 9.12 -16.57 -27.23
N LYS A 25 8.05 -16.93 -26.52
CA LYS A 25 7.43 -16.05 -25.53
C LYS A 25 8.53 -15.68 -24.54
N THR A 26 9.00 -14.45 -24.62
CA THR A 26 10.02 -13.91 -23.72
C THR A 26 9.56 -14.16 -22.27
N LEU A 27 10.50 -14.49 -21.37
CA LEU A 27 10.22 -14.71 -19.94
C LEU A 27 9.37 -13.58 -19.31
N TYR A 28 9.51 -12.37 -19.86
CA TYR A 28 8.74 -11.18 -19.51
C TYR A 28 7.25 -11.29 -19.87
N SER A 29 6.91 -11.79 -21.08
CA SER A 29 5.52 -12.05 -21.48
C SER A 29 4.85 -13.07 -20.56
N ARG A 30 5.55 -14.15 -20.18
CA ARG A 30 5.01 -15.15 -19.26
C ARG A 30 4.75 -14.59 -17.85
N SER A 31 5.57 -13.64 -17.38
CA SER A 31 5.37 -13.00 -16.08
C SER A 31 4.14 -12.10 -16.06
N LYS A 32 3.91 -11.35 -17.15
CA LYS A 32 2.69 -10.53 -17.33
C LYS A 32 1.44 -11.40 -17.38
N ASP A 33 1.47 -12.52 -18.12
CA ASP A 33 0.35 -13.46 -18.19
C ASP A 33 -0.01 -14.06 -16.81
N ILE A 34 0.99 -14.29 -15.95
CA ILE A 34 0.80 -14.84 -14.60
C ILE A 34 0.20 -13.80 -13.66
N LEU A 35 0.68 -12.55 -13.71
CA LEU A 35 0.10 -11.45 -12.93
C LEU A 35 -1.31 -11.09 -13.39
N ALA A 36 -1.59 -11.14 -14.70
CA ALA A 36 -2.94 -10.98 -15.22
C ALA A 36 -3.90 -12.02 -14.62
N LYS A 37 -3.49 -13.30 -14.57
CA LYS A 37 -4.27 -14.36 -13.93
C LYS A 37 -4.46 -14.16 -12.44
N LEU A 38 -3.48 -13.59 -11.74
CA LEU A 38 -3.65 -13.21 -10.34
C LEU A 38 -4.73 -12.14 -10.23
N ARG A 39 -4.63 -11.05 -11.00
CA ARG A 39 -5.62 -9.97 -11.02
C ARG A 39 -7.03 -10.47 -11.35
N GLU A 40 -7.17 -11.39 -12.30
CA GLU A 40 -8.44 -12.04 -12.65
C GLU A 40 -9.01 -12.88 -11.50
N SER A 41 -8.15 -13.48 -10.67
CA SER A 41 -8.57 -14.29 -9.52
C SER A 41 -8.91 -13.46 -8.27
N ILE A 42 -8.40 -12.23 -8.16
CA ILE A 42 -8.71 -11.34 -7.05
C ILE A 42 -10.02 -10.59 -7.35
N PRO A 43 -11.04 -10.69 -6.49
CA PRO A 43 -12.28 -9.93 -6.70
C PRO A 43 -12.04 -8.42 -6.65
N GLN A 44 -12.63 -7.69 -7.60
CA GLN A 44 -12.36 -6.26 -7.83
C GLN A 44 -13.44 -5.33 -7.22
N ASN A 45 -14.61 -5.87 -6.88
CA ASN A 45 -15.72 -5.13 -6.26
C ASN A 45 -16.50 -6.02 -5.29
N GLU A 46 -17.39 -5.43 -4.50
CA GLU A 46 -18.10 -6.13 -3.43
C GLU A 46 -18.92 -7.33 -3.91
N THR A 47 -19.62 -7.17 -5.04
CA THR A 47 -20.40 -8.26 -5.64
C THR A 47 -19.51 -9.45 -5.98
N GLN A 48 -18.33 -9.21 -6.55
CA GLN A 48 -17.37 -10.28 -6.85
C GLN A 48 -16.79 -10.90 -5.57
N TRP A 49 -16.55 -10.11 -4.51
CA TRP A 49 -16.11 -10.65 -3.22
C TRP A 49 -17.14 -11.60 -2.63
N GLN A 50 -18.41 -11.20 -2.62
CA GLN A 50 -19.49 -12.05 -2.15
C GLN A 50 -19.62 -13.33 -2.97
N GLN A 51 -19.57 -13.23 -4.30
CA GLN A 51 -19.60 -14.41 -5.19
C GLN A 51 -18.42 -15.36 -4.95
N ALA A 52 -17.20 -14.84 -4.79
CA ALA A 52 -16.02 -15.64 -4.48
C ALA A 52 -16.16 -16.34 -3.12
N ARG A 53 -16.67 -15.63 -2.11
CA ARG A 53 -16.94 -16.20 -0.79
C ARG A 53 -17.96 -17.32 -0.86
N ASP A 54 -19.03 -17.15 -1.62
CA ASP A 54 -20.03 -18.21 -1.82
C ASP A 54 -19.41 -19.43 -2.53
N LEU A 55 -18.67 -19.21 -3.62
CA LEU A 55 -18.00 -20.28 -4.37
C LEU A 55 -17.01 -21.08 -3.52
N HIS A 56 -16.27 -20.41 -2.65
CA HIS A 56 -15.21 -21.02 -1.84
C HIS A 56 -15.68 -21.48 -0.45
N GLY A 57 -16.97 -21.31 -0.12
CA GLY A 57 -17.55 -21.66 1.16
C GLY A 57 -17.00 -20.83 2.31
N TYR A 58 -16.99 -19.50 2.14
CA TYR A 58 -16.44 -18.51 3.07
C TYR A 58 -17.35 -17.29 3.26
N SER A 59 -18.64 -17.41 2.97
CA SER A 59 -19.61 -16.29 3.01
C SER A 59 -20.33 -16.12 4.35
N THR A 60 -20.68 -17.21 5.04
CA THR A 60 -21.40 -17.17 6.31
C THR A 60 -20.47 -17.37 7.50
N ALA A 61 -20.86 -16.93 8.70
CA ALA A 61 -20.06 -17.13 9.92
C ALA A 61 -19.73 -18.60 10.20
N GLY A 62 -20.69 -19.52 10.00
CA GLY A 62 -20.47 -20.95 10.15
C GLY A 62 -19.46 -21.50 9.13
N ASN A 63 -19.58 -21.07 7.86
CA ASN A 63 -18.66 -21.46 6.80
C ASN A 63 -17.25 -20.93 7.05
N VAL A 64 -17.12 -19.67 7.47
CA VAL A 64 -15.84 -19.05 7.86
C VAL A 64 -15.18 -19.84 8.98
N LEU A 65 -15.91 -20.16 10.05
CA LEU A 65 -15.37 -20.95 11.17
C LEU A 65 -14.90 -22.33 10.71
N GLN A 66 -15.73 -23.05 9.96
CA GLN A 66 -15.41 -24.41 9.51
C GLN A 66 -14.20 -24.40 8.58
N LYS A 67 -14.19 -23.49 7.59
CA LYS A 67 -13.08 -23.37 6.65
C LYS A 67 -11.77 -23.03 7.35
N THR A 68 -11.81 -22.09 8.29
CA THR A 68 -10.62 -21.72 9.06
C THR A 68 -10.15 -22.90 9.92
N ARG A 69 -11.03 -23.65 10.58
CA ARG A 69 -10.66 -24.89 11.30
C ARG A 69 -10.03 -25.93 10.39
N ASP A 70 -10.60 -26.18 9.21
CA ASP A 70 -10.04 -27.11 8.24
C ASP A 70 -8.63 -26.69 7.82
N ILE A 71 -8.40 -25.39 7.66
CA ILE A 71 -7.08 -24.83 7.39
C ILE A 71 -6.15 -25.03 8.58
N LEU A 72 -6.55 -24.67 9.79
CA LEU A 72 -5.73 -24.81 11.00
C LEU A 72 -5.32 -26.26 11.26
N GLU A 73 -6.26 -27.19 11.16
CA GLU A 73 -6.08 -28.63 11.41
C GLU A 73 -5.50 -29.40 10.22
N ASN A 74 -5.09 -28.68 9.16
CA ASN A 74 -4.49 -29.24 7.95
C ASN A 74 -5.40 -30.21 7.14
N ARG A 75 -6.72 -30.09 7.30
CA ARG A 75 -7.78 -30.81 6.56
C ARG A 75 -8.11 -30.15 5.22
N ILE A 76 -7.12 -29.49 4.61
CA ILE A 76 -7.25 -28.66 3.42
C ILE A 76 -7.29 -29.51 2.15
N THR A 77 -8.28 -29.36 1.27
CA THR A 77 -8.29 -30.07 -0.02
C THR A 77 -7.29 -29.51 -1.03
N LYS A 78 -7.04 -28.19 -1.00
CA LYS A 78 -6.12 -27.47 -1.89
C LYS A 78 -4.65 -27.81 -1.58
N GLN A 79 -4.03 -28.66 -2.38
CA GLN A 79 -2.63 -29.08 -2.21
C GLN A 79 -1.65 -27.90 -2.23
N ASP A 80 -1.88 -26.89 -3.07
CA ASP A 80 -1.03 -25.70 -3.12
C ASP A 80 -1.00 -24.93 -1.79
N LEU A 81 -2.14 -24.87 -1.08
CA LEU A 81 -2.21 -24.22 0.23
C LEU A 81 -1.51 -25.07 1.31
N ARG A 82 -1.63 -26.40 1.25
CA ARG A 82 -0.84 -27.28 2.12
C ARG A 82 0.66 -27.05 1.91
N ASN A 83 1.11 -27.08 0.66
CA ASN A 83 2.51 -26.84 0.30
C ASN A 83 3.00 -25.47 0.77
N PHE A 84 2.18 -24.42 0.59
CA PHE A 84 2.47 -23.07 1.08
C PHE A 84 2.71 -23.07 2.60
N LEU A 85 1.80 -23.64 3.39
CA LEU A 85 1.93 -23.68 4.86
C LEU A 85 3.08 -24.57 5.34
N THR A 86 3.40 -25.64 4.60
CA THR A 86 4.58 -26.47 4.85
C THR A 86 5.87 -25.67 4.61
N ILE A 87 5.97 -24.93 3.51
CA ILE A 87 7.13 -24.04 3.24
C ILE A 87 7.23 -22.97 4.32
N ALA A 88 6.11 -22.38 4.74
CA ALA A 88 6.08 -21.38 5.81
C ALA A 88 6.59 -21.96 7.14
N SER A 89 6.20 -23.20 7.49
CA SER A 89 6.74 -23.91 8.65
C SER A 89 8.26 -24.14 8.50
N CYS A 90 8.73 -24.51 7.31
CA CYS A 90 10.16 -24.66 7.04
C CYS A 90 10.93 -23.35 7.25
N CYS A 91 10.36 -22.19 6.90
CA CYS A 91 10.95 -20.88 7.18
C CYS A 91 11.20 -20.68 8.68
N VAL A 92 10.24 -21.08 9.53
CA VAL A 92 10.35 -20.98 10.99
C VAL A 92 11.39 -21.93 11.54
N ASP A 93 11.36 -23.21 11.12
CA ASP A 93 12.35 -24.19 11.57
C ASP A 93 13.77 -23.79 11.18
N TRP A 94 13.94 -23.23 9.98
CA TRP A 94 15.22 -22.72 9.52
C TRP A 94 15.70 -21.52 10.33
N HIS A 95 14.80 -20.58 10.68
CA HIS A 95 15.10 -19.44 11.54
C HIS A 95 15.55 -19.87 12.94
N LEU A 96 14.93 -20.93 13.49
CA LEU A 96 15.26 -21.52 14.79
C LEU A 96 16.52 -22.43 14.75
N GLY A 97 17.30 -22.41 13.67
CA GLY A 97 18.53 -23.21 13.54
C GLY A 97 18.30 -24.70 13.21
N ARG A 98 17.05 -25.15 13.01
CA ARG A 98 16.69 -26.55 12.71
C ARG A 98 16.66 -26.83 11.21
N LYS A 99 17.74 -26.46 10.51
CA LYS A 99 17.85 -26.56 9.03
C LYS A 99 17.57 -27.98 8.51
N GLN A 100 18.17 -29.00 9.12
CA GLN A 100 18.04 -30.38 8.65
C GLN A 100 16.60 -30.89 8.76
N GLU A 101 15.94 -30.63 9.90
CA GLU A 101 14.54 -30.97 10.11
C GLU A 101 13.62 -30.25 9.12
N ALA A 102 13.85 -28.95 8.89
CA ALA A 102 13.10 -28.16 7.93
C ALA A 102 13.16 -28.79 6.52
N TYR A 103 14.35 -29.17 6.08
CA TYR A 103 14.56 -29.73 4.75
C TYR A 103 14.01 -31.15 4.62
N GLN A 104 14.15 -31.97 5.67
CA GLN A 104 13.55 -33.30 5.70
C GLN A 104 12.02 -33.23 5.68
N ARG A 105 11.42 -32.33 6.46
CA ARG A 105 9.97 -32.06 6.46
C ARG A 105 9.48 -31.63 5.09
N PHE A 106 10.17 -30.68 4.45
CA PHE A 106 9.87 -30.28 3.07
C PHE A 106 9.88 -31.49 2.13
N LYS A 107 10.95 -32.30 2.19
CA LYS A 107 11.13 -33.44 1.29
C LYS A 107 10.05 -34.51 1.46
N MET A 108 9.64 -34.76 2.70
CA MET A 108 8.58 -35.72 3.01
C MET A 108 7.19 -35.23 2.57
N GLN A 109 6.91 -33.93 2.66
CA GLN A 109 5.55 -33.40 2.46
C GLN A 109 5.29 -32.83 1.07
N ILE A 110 6.33 -32.37 0.36
CA ILE A 110 6.20 -31.69 -0.94
C ILE A 110 6.86 -32.50 -2.04
N SER A 111 8.20 -32.60 -2.02
CA SER A 111 8.96 -33.35 -3.02
C SER A 111 10.43 -33.46 -2.64
N ALA A 112 11.13 -34.47 -3.19
CA ALA A 112 12.57 -34.67 -3.04
C ALA A 112 13.42 -33.61 -3.78
N ALA A 113 13.22 -32.33 -3.46
CA ALA A 113 13.93 -31.21 -4.04
C ALA A 113 15.34 -31.03 -3.46
N THR A 114 16.21 -30.36 -4.22
CA THR A 114 17.55 -29.94 -3.75
C THR A 114 17.44 -28.84 -2.70
N GLU A 115 18.45 -28.71 -1.83
CA GLU A 115 18.48 -27.64 -0.81
C GLU A 115 18.30 -26.25 -1.42
N LEU A 116 18.96 -26.00 -2.56
CA LEU A 116 18.84 -24.73 -3.28
C LEU A 116 17.40 -24.42 -3.71
N THR A 117 16.67 -25.44 -4.17
CA THR A 117 15.27 -25.28 -4.58
C THR A 117 14.38 -25.00 -3.36
N ILE A 118 14.62 -25.69 -2.24
CA ILE A 118 13.91 -25.45 -0.98
C ILE A 118 14.12 -24.00 -0.52
N GLN A 119 15.37 -23.53 -0.52
CA GLN A 119 15.72 -22.14 -0.18
C GLN A 119 15.02 -21.13 -1.09
N LYS A 120 15.01 -21.36 -2.42
CA LYS A 120 14.30 -20.49 -3.36
C LYS A 120 12.81 -20.39 -3.02
N TYR A 121 12.17 -21.50 -2.71
CA TYR A 121 10.75 -21.50 -2.34
C TYR A 121 10.48 -20.80 -1.01
N MET A 122 11.35 -21.00 -0.01
CA MET A 122 11.29 -20.26 1.25
C MET A 122 11.43 -18.76 1.03
N SER A 123 12.40 -18.32 0.22
CA SER A 123 12.58 -16.90 -0.12
C SER A 123 11.39 -16.32 -0.87
N SER A 124 10.82 -17.05 -1.85
CA SER A 124 9.61 -16.60 -2.55
C SER A 124 8.39 -16.54 -1.63
N LEU A 125 8.27 -17.45 -0.66
CA LEU A 125 7.20 -17.38 0.31
C LEU A 125 7.33 -16.15 1.22
N ARG A 126 8.53 -15.87 1.75
CA ARG A 126 8.77 -14.66 2.55
C ARG A 126 8.48 -13.40 1.75
N ALA A 127 8.99 -13.32 0.52
CA ALA A 127 8.74 -12.19 -0.35
C ALA A 127 7.24 -12.00 -0.67
N MET A 128 6.47 -13.10 -0.74
CA MET A 128 5.02 -13.04 -0.91
C MET A 128 4.33 -12.52 0.36
N VAL A 129 4.75 -12.98 1.54
CA VAL A 129 4.24 -12.48 2.82
C VAL A 129 4.52 -10.99 2.96
N GLN A 130 5.72 -10.55 2.62
CA GLN A 130 6.10 -9.14 2.59
C GLN A 130 5.28 -8.33 1.58
N ALA A 131 5.00 -8.89 0.39
CA ALA A 131 4.18 -8.21 -0.61
C ALA A 131 2.71 -8.04 -0.18
N MET A 132 2.21 -8.85 0.75
CA MET A 132 0.87 -8.68 1.32
C MET A 132 0.78 -7.51 2.31
N GLU A 133 1.90 -7.06 2.90
CA GLU A 133 1.85 -6.00 3.92
C GLU A 133 1.43 -4.64 3.38
N PRO A 134 2.00 -4.12 2.26
CA PRO A 134 1.53 -2.88 1.66
C PRO A 134 0.04 -2.95 1.30
N VAL A 135 -0.42 -4.10 0.80
CA VAL A 135 -1.83 -4.31 0.47
C VAL A 135 -2.71 -4.33 1.72
N TYR A 136 -2.26 -4.96 2.81
CA TYR A 136 -3.00 -4.93 4.07
C TYR A 136 -3.15 -3.49 4.58
N LEU A 137 -2.02 -2.79 4.64
CA LEU A 137 -1.88 -1.45 5.21
C LEU A 137 -2.61 -0.42 4.35
N ARG A 138 -2.74 -0.69 3.05
CA ARG A 138 -3.51 0.11 2.10
C ARG A 138 -5.01 0.15 2.38
N GLY A 139 -5.57 -0.89 2.98
CA GLY A 139 -7.01 -0.93 3.27
C GLY A 139 -7.71 -2.27 3.05
N PRO A 140 -7.29 -3.15 2.12
CA PRO A 140 -7.85 -4.50 1.99
C PRO A 140 -7.80 -5.38 3.26
N ARG A 141 -6.93 -5.11 4.24
CA ARG A 141 -6.92 -5.79 5.55
C ARG A 141 -6.98 -7.31 5.40
N HIS A 142 -7.92 -7.98 6.09
CA HIS A 142 -8.13 -9.43 6.04
C HIS A 142 -8.36 -9.98 4.62
N ARG A 143 -8.91 -9.18 3.69
CA ARG A 143 -9.17 -9.61 2.32
C ARG A 143 -7.89 -9.92 1.55
N VAL A 144 -6.73 -9.35 1.92
CA VAL A 144 -5.45 -9.72 1.29
C VAL A 144 -5.11 -11.20 1.54
N PHE A 145 -5.35 -11.68 2.76
CA PHE A 145 -5.08 -13.06 3.14
C PHE A 145 -6.09 -14.00 2.47
N GLU A 146 -7.37 -13.61 2.47
CA GLU A 146 -8.45 -14.33 1.79
C GLU A 146 -8.16 -14.48 0.29
N GLY A 147 -7.94 -13.37 -0.41
CA GLY A 147 -7.68 -13.34 -1.84
C GLY A 147 -6.43 -14.12 -2.23
N THR A 148 -5.37 -13.98 -1.43
CA THR A 148 -4.11 -14.69 -1.68
C THR A 148 -4.26 -16.20 -1.44
N LEU A 149 -4.75 -16.62 -0.28
CA LEU A 149 -4.70 -18.04 0.09
C LEU A 149 -5.83 -18.86 -0.53
N LEU A 150 -7.04 -18.28 -0.62
CA LEU A 150 -8.20 -18.99 -1.14
C LEU A 150 -8.30 -18.89 -2.66
N TYR A 151 -8.21 -17.68 -3.21
CA TYR A 151 -8.59 -17.42 -4.61
C TYR A 151 -7.41 -17.50 -5.58
N SER A 152 -6.21 -17.16 -5.12
CA SER A 152 -5.02 -17.14 -5.97
C SER A 152 -4.34 -18.50 -6.11
N ARG A 153 -3.50 -18.63 -7.14
CA ARG A 153 -2.57 -19.76 -7.30
C ARG A 153 -1.30 -19.48 -6.52
N ILE A 154 -1.06 -20.24 -5.45
CA ILE A 154 0.06 -20.04 -4.51
C ILE A 154 1.11 -21.15 -4.59
N GLY A 155 1.11 -21.92 -5.68
CA GLY A 155 2.16 -22.89 -5.95
C GLY A 155 3.53 -22.21 -6.07
N PRO A 156 4.65 -22.87 -5.70
CA PRO A 156 5.96 -22.23 -5.61
C PRO A 156 6.44 -21.55 -6.90
N SER A 157 6.08 -22.10 -8.06
CA SER A 157 6.37 -21.49 -9.36
C SER A 157 5.70 -20.13 -9.53
N PHE A 158 4.46 -19.96 -9.08
CA PHE A 158 3.72 -18.69 -9.18
C PHE A 158 4.24 -17.64 -8.20
N LEU A 159 4.60 -18.04 -6.97
CA LEU A 159 5.13 -17.13 -5.95
C LEU A 159 6.35 -16.35 -6.48
N THR A 160 7.27 -17.04 -7.16
CA THR A 160 8.46 -16.39 -7.75
C THR A 160 8.13 -15.31 -8.79
N HIS A 161 6.94 -15.34 -9.39
CA HIS A 161 6.50 -14.33 -10.36
C HIS A 161 5.81 -13.15 -9.70
N TYR A 162 5.00 -13.40 -8.67
CA TYR A 162 4.30 -12.35 -7.94
C TYR A 162 5.26 -11.41 -7.22
N THR A 163 6.40 -11.93 -6.77
CA THR A 163 7.36 -11.18 -5.94
C THR A 163 8.50 -10.54 -6.74
N LYS A 164 8.45 -10.57 -8.08
CA LYS A 164 9.47 -9.89 -8.92
C LYS A 164 9.34 -8.38 -8.87
N GLU A 165 8.10 -7.89 -8.85
CA GLU A 165 7.75 -6.48 -8.82
C GLU A 165 6.61 -6.33 -7.81
N THR A 166 6.93 -5.93 -6.57
CA THR A 166 5.94 -5.83 -5.48
C THR A 166 4.81 -4.85 -5.79
N GLY A 167 5.08 -3.77 -6.53
CA GLY A 167 4.05 -2.84 -7.02
C GLY A 167 3.06 -3.49 -8.01
N ALA A 168 3.51 -4.46 -8.80
CA ALA A 168 2.63 -5.19 -9.71
C ALA A 168 1.69 -6.15 -8.95
N PHE A 169 2.18 -6.78 -7.88
CA PHE A 169 1.34 -7.55 -6.96
C PHE A 169 0.29 -6.67 -6.28
N ASP A 170 0.72 -5.52 -5.73
CA ASP A 170 -0.19 -4.56 -5.09
C ASP A 170 -1.31 -4.11 -6.05
N SER A 171 -0.96 -3.82 -7.31
CA SER A 171 -1.93 -3.42 -8.34
C SER A 171 -3.00 -4.47 -8.68
N CYS A 172 -2.81 -5.74 -8.28
CA CYS A 172 -3.81 -6.79 -8.48
C CYS A 172 -4.99 -6.66 -7.50
N PHE A 173 -4.78 -5.96 -6.38
CA PHE A 173 -5.82 -5.72 -5.39
C PHE A 173 -6.50 -4.36 -5.62
N PRO A 174 -7.83 -4.31 -5.54
CA PRO A 174 -8.58 -3.08 -5.70
C PRO A 174 -8.26 -2.06 -4.59
N ALA A 175 -8.41 -0.78 -4.90
CA ALA A 175 -8.05 0.33 -4.00
C ALA A 175 -9.11 0.64 -2.92
N PHE A 176 -10.10 -0.22 -2.69
CA PHE A 176 -11.10 0.03 -1.65
C PHE A 176 -10.55 -0.34 -0.26
N SER A 177 -11.07 0.31 0.77
CA SER A 177 -10.71 0.05 2.16
C SER A 177 -11.78 -0.78 2.86
N CYS A 178 -11.37 -1.83 3.57
CA CYS A 178 -12.23 -2.60 4.47
C CYS A 178 -12.46 -1.81 5.76
N THR A 179 -13.25 -0.74 5.68
CA THR A 179 -13.64 0.12 6.81
C THR A 179 -14.87 -0.38 7.53
N HIS A 180 -15.67 -1.25 6.90
CA HIS A 180 -16.85 -1.83 7.50
C HIS A 180 -16.52 -3.16 8.19
N PRO A 181 -17.16 -3.46 9.34
CA PRO A 181 -16.96 -4.73 10.02
C PRO A 181 -17.36 -5.92 9.14
N GLU A 182 -16.45 -6.89 8.99
CA GLU A 182 -16.69 -8.11 8.23
C GLU A 182 -16.44 -9.35 9.11
N THR A 183 -17.28 -10.37 8.96
CA THR A 183 -17.19 -11.60 9.77
C THR A 183 -15.86 -12.30 9.56
N GLN A 184 -15.38 -12.31 8.32
CA GLN A 184 -14.12 -12.89 7.88
C GLN A 184 -12.91 -12.25 8.58
N ALA A 185 -13.02 -10.98 8.97
CA ALA A 185 -11.95 -10.24 9.65
C ALA A 185 -11.69 -10.74 11.08
N SER A 186 -12.66 -11.37 11.75
CA SER A 186 -12.45 -11.98 13.07
C SER A 186 -11.70 -13.31 13.01
N MET A 187 -11.60 -13.89 11.82
CA MET A 187 -10.93 -15.16 11.54
C MET A 187 -9.95 -14.99 10.36
N PRO A 188 -8.98 -14.06 10.44
CA PRO A 188 -8.11 -13.80 9.31
C PRO A 188 -7.25 -15.00 8.99
N LEU A 189 -7.10 -15.29 7.69
CA LEU A 189 -6.21 -16.36 7.21
C LEU A 189 -4.74 -15.90 7.20
N ALA A 190 -4.30 -15.20 8.25
CA ALA A 190 -2.93 -14.71 8.36
C ALA A 190 -1.96 -15.89 8.53
N PRO A 191 -0.89 -16.00 7.70
CA PRO A 191 0.05 -17.11 7.80
C PRO A 191 0.68 -17.28 9.19
N ALA A 192 1.02 -16.19 9.86
CA ALA A 192 1.58 -16.22 11.22
C ALA A 192 0.60 -16.83 12.23
N PHE A 193 -0.69 -16.48 12.17
CA PHE A 193 -1.72 -17.02 13.08
C PHE A 193 -1.92 -18.52 12.86
N ILE A 194 -1.95 -18.95 11.59
CA ILE A 194 -2.10 -20.36 11.23
C ILE A 194 -0.90 -21.17 11.75
N LEU A 195 0.34 -20.66 11.58
CA LEU A 195 1.54 -21.33 12.08
C LEU A 195 1.58 -21.36 13.61
N LYS A 196 1.25 -20.26 14.29
CA LYS A 196 1.24 -20.20 15.75
C LYS A 196 0.23 -21.17 16.35
N TYR A 197 -0.94 -21.31 15.74
CA TYR A 197 -1.93 -22.32 16.16
C TYR A 197 -1.42 -23.75 15.96
N ARG A 198 -0.76 -24.04 14.83
CA ARG A 198 -0.24 -25.38 14.53
C ARG A 198 1.00 -25.75 15.35
N HIS A 199 1.76 -24.75 15.78
CA HIS A 199 2.99 -24.90 16.53
C HIS A 199 2.96 -24.03 17.80
N PRO A 200 2.08 -24.34 18.77
CA PRO A 200 1.86 -23.50 19.95
C PRO A 200 3.14 -23.27 20.76
N GLN A 201 4.08 -24.20 20.70
CA GLN A 201 5.40 -24.16 21.36
C GLN A 201 6.36 -23.11 20.80
N GLN A 202 6.14 -22.60 19.59
CA GLN A 202 6.98 -21.56 18.98
C GLN A 202 6.52 -20.18 19.43
N SER A 203 7.44 -19.25 19.72
CA SER A 203 7.03 -17.88 20.08
C SER A 203 6.37 -17.20 18.87
N PHE A 204 5.41 -16.30 19.12
CA PHE A 204 4.78 -15.56 18.03
C PHE A 204 5.80 -14.65 17.32
N GLY A 205 6.70 -14.03 18.09
CA GLY A 205 7.80 -13.21 17.56
C GLY A 205 8.72 -13.97 16.60
N ASP A 206 9.15 -15.19 16.94
CA ASP A 206 10.02 -16.00 16.05
C ASP A 206 9.31 -16.37 14.75
N ILE A 207 8.00 -16.64 14.81
CA ILE A 207 7.20 -16.92 13.61
C ILE A 207 7.13 -15.69 12.71
N CYS A 208 6.81 -14.53 13.29
CA CYS A 208 6.74 -13.26 12.55
C CYS A 208 8.09 -12.89 11.95
N ALA A 209 9.19 -13.01 12.70
CA ALA A 209 10.55 -12.77 12.22
C ALA A 209 10.94 -13.72 11.08
N ALA A 210 10.61 -15.01 11.21
CA ALA A 210 10.91 -16.01 10.19
C ALA A 210 10.13 -15.82 8.88
N LEU A 211 8.91 -15.29 8.97
CA LEU A 211 8.07 -14.94 7.83
C LEU A 211 8.33 -13.52 7.30
N CYS A 212 9.10 -12.72 8.04
CA CYS A 212 9.34 -11.30 7.79
C CYS A 212 8.05 -10.50 7.71
N THR A 213 7.20 -10.60 8.75
CA THR A 213 5.96 -9.84 8.84
C THR A 213 5.75 -9.15 10.19
N GLU A 214 5.14 -7.96 10.15
CA GLU A 214 4.89 -7.12 11.33
C GLU A 214 3.45 -6.57 11.37
N VAL A 215 2.56 -7.06 10.50
CA VAL A 215 1.23 -6.49 10.29
C VAL A 215 0.23 -6.78 11.42
N LEU A 216 0.28 -7.98 11.99
CA LEU A 216 -0.59 -8.42 13.08
C LEU A 216 0.27 -8.86 14.26
N ASP A 217 -0.11 -8.43 15.46
CA ASP A 217 0.63 -8.70 16.68
C ASP A 217 0.03 -9.85 17.51
N GLU A 218 0.63 -10.08 18.67
CA GLU A 218 0.22 -11.16 19.58
C GLU A 218 -1.13 -10.87 20.25
N ASP A 219 -1.52 -9.60 20.40
CA ASP A 219 -2.84 -9.21 20.90
C ASP A 219 -3.93 -9.52 19.87
N ASP A 220 -3.66 -9.27 18.59
CA ASP A 220 -4.56 -9.66 17.50
C ASP A 220 -4.66 -11.19 17.39
N TYR A 221 -3.57 -11.92 17.63
CA TYR A 221 -3.60 -13.38 17.69
C TYR A 221 -4.46 -13.88 18.87
N ALA A 222 -4.36 -13.25 20.05
CA ALA A 222 -5.18 -13.59 21.20
C ALA A 222 -6.68 -13.37 20.93
N LYS A 223 -7.05 -12.27 20.25
CA LYS A 223 -8.43 -12.02 19.81
C LYS A 223 -8.91 -13.11 18.86
N PHE A 224 -8.08 -13.51 17.90
CA PHE A 224 -8.38 -14.60 16.97
C PHE A 224 -8.65 -15.92 17.69
N ILE A 225 -7.81 -16.31 18.66
CA ILE A 225 -8.02 -17.53 19.46
C ILE A 225 -9.31 -17.44 20.28
N CYS A 226 -9.59 -16.29 20.89
CA CYS A 226 -10.84 -16.08 21.64
C CYS A 226 -12.09 -16.33 20.77
N VAL A 227 -12.07 -15.85 19.52
CA VAL A 227 -13.17 -16.06 18.56
C VAL A 227 -13.26 -17.54 18.14
N LEU A 228 -12.12 -18.17 17.86
CA LEU A 228 -12.05 -19.58 17.46
C LEU A 228 -12.60 -20.53 18.54
N GLU A 229 -12.25 -20.29 19.81
CA GLU A 229 -12.70 -21.06 20.97
C GLU A 229 -14.19 -20.86 21.23
N ARG A 230 -14.68 -19.62 21.14
CA ARG A 230 -16.12 -19.30 21.26
C ARG A 230 -16.94 -19.87 20.11
N GLY A 231 -16.31 -20.22 18.99
CA GLY A 231 -16.96 -20.76 17.80
C GLY A 231 -17.97 -19.80 17.17
N ARG A 232 -17.78 -18.49 17.36
CA ARG A 232 -18.67 -17.45 16.85
C ARG A 232 -17.86 -16.33 16.20
N PRO A 233 -17.55 -16.44 14.90
CA PRO A 233 -17.01 -15.32 14.13
C PRO A 233 -17.97 -14.14 14.18
N ILE A 234 -17.44 -12.96 14.46
CA ILE A 234 -18.21 -11.72 14.60
C ILE A 234 -17.71 -10.68 13.60
N PRO A 235 -18.58 -9.83 13.05
CA PRO A 235 -18.14 -8.71 12.23
C PRO A 235 -17.17 -7.81 13.01
N THR A 236 -15.97 -7.59 12.46
CA THR A 236 -14.96 -6.72 13.06
C THR A 236 -14.11 -6.05 11.98
N VAL A 237 -13.31 -5.07 12.37
CA VAL A 237 -12.28 -4.46 11.53
C VAL A 237 -10.94 -4.76 12.17
N LEU A 238 -10.01 -5.36 11.41
CA LEU A 238 -8.66 -5.58 11.93
C LEU A 238 -7.93 -4.25 12.07
N SER A 239 -7.18 -4.11 13.17
CA SER A 239 -6.46 -2.88 13.51
C SER A 239 -5.20 -2.71 12.64
N LEU A 240 -4.70 -1.48 12.52
CA LEU A 240 -3.36 -1.27 11.94
C LEU A 240 -2.33 -1.56 13.02
N PRO A 241 -1.14 -2.07 12.67
CA PRO A 241 -0.08 -2.24 13.64
C PRO A 241 0.28 -0.87 14.26
N ALA A 242 0.37 -0.83 15.59
CA ALA A 242 0.64 0.41 16.35
C ALA A 242 2.01 1.04 16.01
N LYS A 243 2.93 0.23 15.47
CA LYS A 243 4.28 0.63 15.03
C LYS A 243 4.49 0.44 13.53
N ALA A 244 3.45 0.58 12.71
CA ALA A 244 3.64 0.58 11.26
C ALA A 244 4.70 1.64 10.90
N PRO A 245 5.78 1.30 10.16
CA PRO A 245 6.60 2.34 9.55
C PRO A 245 5.65 3.23 8.74
N TYR A 246 5.74 4.54 8.96
CA TYR A 246 4.80 5.55 8.45
C TYR A 246 4.60 5.52 6.92
N THR A 247 5.46 4.79 6.20
CA THR A 247 5.38 4.49 4.76
C THR A 247 4.18 3.63 4.32
N ALA A 248 3.49 2.96 5.25
CA ALA A 248 2.35 2.11 4.90
C ALA A 248 0.98 2.66 5.33
N LEU A 249 0.97 3.74 6.11
CA LEU A 249 -0.24 4.42 6.57
C LEU A 249 -0.71 5.53 5.60
N SER A 250 0.01 5.79 4.50
CA SER A 250 -0.31 6.84 3.53
C SER A 250 -1.46 6.51 2.57
N VAL A 251 -2.13 5.35 2.71
CA VAL A 251 -3.26 4.99 1.84
C VAL A 251 -4.64 5.15 2.47
N ILE A 252 -4.73 5.69 3.68
CA ILE A 252 -6.02 5.97 4.32
C ILE A 252 -6.44 7.42 4.03
N LYS A 253 -7.38 7.57 3.08
CA LYS A 253 -8.23 8.74 2.69
C LYS A 253 -7.82 9.43 1.37
N CYS A 254 -8.68 9.70 0.38
CA CYS A 254 -10.15 9.85 0.32
C CYS A 254 -10.71 9.33 -1.03
N GLN A 255 -11.83 8.61 -1.00
CA GLN A 255 -12.85 8.75 -2.05
C GLN A 255 -14.06 9.46 -1.42
N PRO A 256 -14.67 10.46 -2.10
CA PRO A 256 -15.96 11.00 -1.70
C PRO A 256 -17.05 10.01 -2.09
N GLU A 257 -17.84 9.58 -1.11
CA GLU A 257 -19.12 8.90 -1.30
C GLU A 257 -20.04 9.74 -2.22
N PRO A 258 -20.72 9.14 -3.22
CA PRO A 258 -21.77 9.84 -3.95
C PRO A 258 -23.00 10.00 -3.05
N ALA A 259 -23.57 11.20 -3.04
CA ALA A 259 -24.79 11.51 -2.32
C ALA A 259 -25.96 10.63 -2.78
N GLY A 260 -26.52 9.87 -1.84
CA GLY A 260 -27.82 9.24 -1.95
C GLY A 260 -28.61 9.51 -0.67
N ASP A 261 -29.71 10.23 -0.80
CA ASP A 261 -30.72 10.41 0.23
C ASP A 261 -31.23 9.05 0.75
N ASP A 262 -31.21 8.83 2.07
CA ASP A 262 -32.44 8.70 2.86
C ASP A 262 -32.18 8.37 4.36
N GLN A 263 -32.60 9.32 5.19
CA GLN A 263 -33.26 9.24 6.50
C GLN A 263 -32.92 8.17 7.57
N ARG A 264 -32.49 8.72 8.71
CA ARG A 264 -32.74 8.34 10.12
C ARG A 264 -32.13 7.05 10.66
N ALA A 265 -31.03 7.22 11.41
CA ALA A 265 -30.99 6.82 12.83
C ALA A 265 -29.90 7.62 13.57
N SER A 266 -30.29 8.28 14.65
CA SER A 266 -29.44 9.06 15.54
C SER A 266 -28.53 8.14 16.37
N ALA A 267 -27.22 8.28 16.21
CA ALA A 267 -26.23 8.02 17.25
C ALA A 267 -25.07 9.00 17.02
N ASN A 268 -24.80 9.88 18.00
CA ASN A 268 -23.77 10.90 17.91
C ASN A 268 -22.40 10.28 17.56
N PRO A 269 -21.76 10.64 16.44
CA PRO A 269 -20.38 10.29 16.20
C PRO A 269 -19.51 11.18 17.09
N VAL A 270 -18.68 10.56 17.93
CA VAL A 270 -17.59 11.28 18.59
C VAL A 270 -16.66 11.78 17.47
N ASP A 271 -16.40 13.08 17.47
CA ASP A 271 -15.77 13.82 16.37
C ASP A 271 -14.28 13.44 16.21
N ASP A 272 -13.99 12.47 15.34
CA ASP A 272 -12.65 11.91 15.06
C ASP A 272 -11.70 12.89 14.32
N LEU A 273 -12.13 14.15 14.11
CA LEU A 273 -11.30 15.21 13.54
C LEU A 273 -10.44 15.92 14.60
N ASP A 274 -10.88 15.98 15.85
CA ASP A 274 -10.23 16.78 16.90
C ASP A 274 -9.00 16.09 17.53
N MET A 275 -8.94 14.75 17.49
CA MET A 275 -7.91 13.97 18.20
C MET A 275 -6.47 14.18 17.66
N PHE A 276 -6.31 14.73 16.46
CA PHE A 276 -5.00 15.00 15.82
C PHE A 276 -4.95 16.34 15.10
N ALA A 277 -5.77 17.30 15.51
CA ALA A 277 -5.72 18.65 14.97
C ALA A 277 -4.70 19.50 15.74
N LEU A 278 -4.18 20.54 15.10
CA LEU A 278 -3.41 21.56 15.80
C LEU A 278 -4.36 22.38 16.71
N PRO A 279 -3.89 22.91 17.86
CA PRO A 279 -4.73 23.73 18.72
C PRO A 279 -5.30 24.92 17.94
N LYS A 280 -6.56 25.30 18.21
CA LYS A 280 -7.17 26.49 17.60
C LYS A 280 -6.38 27.74 17.90
N SER A 281 -5.77 27.78 19.08
CA SER A 281 -4.90 28.85 19.55
C SER A 281 -3.56 28.93 18.82
N PHE A 282 -3.26 28.04 17.86
CA PHE A 282 -2.00 28.05 17.13
C PHE A 282 -1.86 29.37 16.35
N PRO A 283 -0.97 30.28 16.77
CA PRO A 283 -1.00 31.67 16.35
C PRO A 283 -0.27 31.83 15.02
N LEU A 284 -0.94 31.47 13.93
CA LEU A 284 -0.34 31.57 12.61
C LEU A 284 -1.30 32.22 11.60
N VAL A 285 -0.99 33.45 11.22
CA VAL A 285 -1.65 34.12 10.10
C VAL A 285 -0.97 33.70 8.80
N TYR A 286 0.33 33.90 8.67
CA TYR A 286 1.15 33.28 7.62
C TYR A 286 2.63 33.33 8.03
N LYS A 287 3.47 32.50 7.40
CA LYS A 287 4.92 32.51 7.60
C LYS A 287 5.64 32.09 6.32
N VAL A 288 6.77 32.72 6.06
CA VAL A 288 7.69 32.34 4.98
C VAL A 288 8.84 31.55 5.60
N PHE A 289 9.26 30.44 4.98
CA PHE A 289 10.36 29.61 5.47
C PHE A 289 11.30 29.20 4.33
N GLY A 290 12.55 28.89 4.70
CA GLY A 290 13.53 28.36 3.77
C GLY A 290 13.40 26.86 3.61
N ILE A 291 13.47 26.37 2.38
CA ILE A 291 13.42 24.95 2.05
C ILE A 291 14.84 24.38 2.07
N SER A 292 15.05 23.31 2.84
CA SER A 292 16.36 22.67 2.97
C SER A 292 16.83 22.04 1.66
N ASP A 293 18.14 21.86 1.54
CA ASP A 293 18.74 21.20 0.37
C ASP A 293 18.28 19.73 0.23
N ALA A 294 18.01 19.06 1.36
CA ALA A 294 17.46 17.70 1.37
C ALA A 294 16.07 17.65 0.71
N VAL A 295 15.19 18.59 1.06
CA VAL A 295 13.87 18.71 0.42
C VAL A 295 14.03 19.05 -1.06
N GLN A 296 14.95 19.95 -1.42
CA GLN A 296 15.19 20.31 -2.83
C GLN A 296 15.65 19.11 -3.67
N GLN A 297 16.52 18.24 -3.13
CA GLN A 297 16.96 17.02 -3.81
C GLN A 297 15.81 16.03 -4.03
N LEU A 298 14.98 15.80 -3.00
CA LEU A 298 13.80 14.94 -3.11
C LEU A 298 12.79 15.49 -4.12
N LEU A 299 12.56 16.81 -4.11
CA LEU A 299 11.69 17.48 -5.09
C LEU A 299 12.20 17.29 -6.52
N GLN A 300 13.50 17.39 -6.76
CA GLN A 300 14.08 17.14 -8.08
C GLN A 300 13.83 15.69 -8.52
N GLU A 301 14.05 14.70 -7.66
CA GLU A 301 13.80 13.29 -8.01
C GLU A 301 12.32 13.04 -8.35
N VAL A 302 11.40 13.57 -7.54
CA VAL A 302 9.95 13.41 -7.73
C VAL A 302 9.49 14.09 -9.02
N THR A 303 10.04 15.26 -9.35
CA THR A 303 9.66 16.03 -10.55
C THR A 303 9.84 15.25 -11.85
N HIS A 304 10.90 14.43 -11.96
CA HIS A 304 11.18 13.64 -13.16
C HIS A 304 10.20 12.47 -13.37
N ARG A 305 9.39 12.14 -12.35
CA ARG A 305 8.46 11.03 -12.35
C ARG A 305 7.00 11.47 -12.42
N ILE A 306 6.75 12.78 -12.53
CA ILE A 306 5.40 13.33 -12.59
C ILE A 306 4.77 12.98 -13.94
N ASN A 307 3.63 12.29 -13.90
CA ASN A 307 2.79 12.14 -15.08
C ASN A 307 1.92 13.40 -15.27
N PHE A 308 2.33 14.28 -16.17
CA PHE A 308 1.65 15.54 -16.46
C PHE A 308 0.28 15.39 -17.16
N GLU A 309 -0.07 14.18 -17.58
CA GLU A 309 -1.31 13.89 -18.31
C GLU A 309 -2.46 13.52 -17.37
N SER A 310 -2.19 13.21 -16.10
CA SER A 310 -3.19 12.76 -15.13
C SER A 310 -3.58 13.87 -14.15
N LEU A 311 -4.57 14.68 -14.53
CA LEU A 311 -5.02 15.85 -13.76
C LEU A 311 -6.52 15.79 -13.48
N ARG A 312 -6.89 16.11 -12.24
CA ARG A 312 -8.26 16.24 -11.76
C ARG A 312 -8.57 17.71 -11.49
N GLU A 313 -9.69 18.20 -12.00
CA GLU A 313 -10.18 19.53 -11.64
C GLU A 313 -10.66 19.55 -10.19
N VAL A 314 -10.23 20.57 -9.44
CA VAL A 314 -10.77 20.85 -8.10
C VAL A 314 -11.94 21.82 -8.28
N PRO A 315 -13.18 21.37 -8.00
CA PRO A 315 -14.39 22.17 -8.27
C PRO A 315 -14.31 23.57 -7.68
N ASN A 316 -14.78 24.57 -8.43
CA ASN A 316 -14.87 25.97 -8.01
C ASN A 316 -13.54 26.64 -7.61
N THR A 317 -12.41 26.12 -8.08
CA THR A 317 -11.09 26.71 -7.82
C THR A 317 -10.23 26.74 -9.08
N PRO A 318 -9.20 27.60 -9.15
CA PRO A 318 -8.21 27.58 -10.23
C PRO A 318 -7.21 26.41 -10.14
N LEU A 319 -7.48 25.38 -9.32
CA LEU A 319 -6.57 24.28 -9.04
C LEU A 319 -6.87 23.05 -9.90
N LEU A 320 -5.79 22.47 -10.42
CA LEU A 320 -5.78 21.12 -10.98
C LEU A 320 -4.90 20.24 -10.09
N GLU A 321 -5.46 19.16 -9.57
CA GLU A 321 -4.76 18.20 -8.72
C GLU A 321 -4.18 17.07 -9.57
N PHE A 322 -2.91 16.75 -9.38
CA PHE A 322 -2.31 15.60 -10.06
C PHE A 322 -2.76 14.30 -9.40
N GLN A 323 -3.21 13.33 -10.20
CA GLN A 323 -3.57 12.02 -9.70
C GLN A 323 -2.31 11.16 -9.55
N TRP A 324 -1.81 11.14 -8.31
CA TRP A 324 -0.74 10.30 -7.78
C TRP A 324 0.66 10.49 -8.41
N ILE A 325 1.66 10.60 -7.54
CA ILE A 325 3.08 10.61 -7.88
C ILE A 325 3.79 9.73 -6.84
N ASP A 326 4.64 8.79 -7.28
CA ASP A 326 5.41 7.95 -6.37
C ASP A 326 6.42 8.78 -5.54
N ASN A 327 6.77 8.33 -4.33
CA ASN A 327 7.70 8.99 -3.37
C ASN A 327 7.23 10.34 -2.76
N TYR A 328 5.93 10.63 -2.85
CA TYR A 328 5.31 11.84 -2.31
C TYR A 328 5.49 12.04 -0.79
N ASP A 329 5.48 10.93 -0.04
CA ASP A 329 5.55 10.97 1.41
C ASP A 329 6.90 11.45 1.93
N MET A 330 7.99 11.10 1.24
CA MET A 330 9.35 11.48 1.66
C MET A 330 9.56 13.00 1.65
N VAL A 331 9.06 13.69 0.62
CA VAL A 331 9.13 15.17 0.54
C VAL A 331 8.34 15.80 1.67
N VAL A 332 7.10 15.34 1.89
CA VAL A 332 6.23 15.90 2.93
C VAL A 332 6.75 15.61 4.33
N ASP A 333 7.31 14.42 4.54
CA ASP A 333 7.91 14.03 5.81
C ASP A 333 9.12 14.89 6.13
N GLN A 334 10.02 15.06 5.17
CA GLN A 334 11.20 15.91 5.36
C GLN A 334 10.80 17.37 5.62
N VAL A 335 9.83 17.93 4.88
CA VAL A 335 9.32 19.30 5.12
C VAL A 335 8.76 19.44 6.54
N VAL A 336 8.00 18.45 7.02
CA VAL A 336 7.43 18.50 8.37
C VAL A 336 8.52 18.39 9.44
N VAL A 337 9.50 17.51 9.25
CA VAL A 337 10.67 17.40 10.15
C VAL A 337 11.40 18.73 10.23
N ASP A 338 11.74 19.34 9.08
CA ASP A 338 12.42 20.62 9.02
C ASP A 338 11.64 21.74 9.75
N LEU A 339 10.30 21.76 9.60
CA LEU A 339 9.44 22.74 10.26
C LEU A 339 9.31 22.53 11.77
N ILE A 340 9.39 21.28 12.23
CA ILE A 340 9.43 20.94 13.66
C ILE A 340 10.79 21.36 14.25
N GLU A 341 11.90 21.07 13.56
CA GLU A 341 13.25 21.46 13.99
C GLU A 341 13.42 22.99 14.04
N GLN A 342 12.78 23.70 13.11
CA GLN A 342 12.72 25.17 13.12
C GLN A 342 11.76 25.74 14.17
N ASN A 343 11.15 24.90 15.02
CA ASN A 343 10.14 25.27 16.02
C ASN A 343 8.94 26.03 15.42
N ILE A 344 8.61 25.77 14.15
CA ILE A 344 7.47 26.36 13.47
C ILE A 344 6.23 25.49 13.71
N LEU A 345 6.36 24.17 13.60
CA LEU A 345 5.31 23.21 13.96
C LEU A 345 5.62 22.56 15.31
N PRO A 346 4.59 22.17 16.09
CA PRO A 346 4.80 21.48 17.35
C PRO A 346 5.30 20.05 17.13
N GLN A 347 6.02 19.50 18.10
CA GLN A 347 6.53 18.11 18.08
C GLN A 347 5.43 17.04 18.27
N GLN A 348 4.17 17.44 18.41
CA GLN A 348 3.05 16.52 18.60
C GLN A 348 2.59 15.90 17.28
N PRO A 349 1.97 14.70 17.31
CA PRO A 349 1.37 14.13 16.12
C PRO A 349 0.16 14.97 15.69
N PHE A 350 0.11 15.32 14.40
CA PHE A 350 -1.04 15.99 13.79
C PHE A 350 -1.38 15.38 12.43
N ARG A 351 -2.67 15.46 12.07
CA ARG A 351 -3.19 14.97 10.80
C ARG A 351 -2.76 15.90 9.69
N ARG A 352 -2.39 15.34 8.54
CA ARG A 352 -1.97 16.10 7.36
C ARG A 352 -2.59 15.51 6.11
N PHE A 353 -3.10 16.38 5.25
CA PHE A 353 -3.67 16.04 3.95
C PHE A 353 -2.75 16.61 2.89
N LYS A 354 -2.38 15.79 1.92
CA LYS A 354 -1.28 16.13 1.03
C LYS A 354 -1.81 16.13 -0.40
N SER A 355 -1.56 17.18 -1.16
CA SER A 355 -2.04 17.34 -2.53
C SER A 355 -1.03 18.07 -3.39
N PHE A 356 -0.89 17.67 -4.64
CA PHE A 356 -0.02 18.34 -5.60
C PHE A 356 -0.86 19.10 -6.61
N TYR A 357 -0.58 20.40 -6.76
CA TYR A 357 -1.42 21.26 -7.57
C TYR A 357 -0.65 21.93 -8.69
N ARG A 358 -1.29 21.97 -9.86
CA ARG A 358 -1.08 22.99 -10.89
C ARG A 358 -2.13 24.08 -10.67
N HIS A 359 -1.68 25.23 -10.18
CA HIS A 359 -2.54 26.37 -9.89
C HIS A 359 -2.47 27.35 -11.05
N LYS A 360 -3.60 27.50 -11.75
CA LYS A 360 -3.76 28.51 -12.80
C LYS A 360 -3.82 29.92 -12.19
N PRO A 361 -3.55 31.00 -12.94
CA PRO A 361 -3.73 32.37 -12.45
C PRO A 361 -5.09 32.56 -11.78
N GLY A 362 -5.09 33.10 -10.56
CA GLY A 362 -6.27 33.13 -9.73
C GLY A 362 -5.94 33.23 -8.24
N SER A 363 -6.97 33.13 -7.41
CA SER A 363 -6.84 33.17 -5.96
C SER A 363 -7.52 31.98 -5.32
N ILE A 364 -6.95 31.50 -4.22
CA ILE A 364 -7.52 30.48 -3.35
C ILE A 364 -7.52 30.98 -1.91
N SER A 365 -8.60 30.70 -1.17
CA SER A 365 -8.62 30.92 0.27
C SER A 365 -8.28 29.63 1.01
N VAL A 366 -7.59 29.76 2.13
CA VAL A 366 -7.46 28.69 3.11
C VAL A 366 -8.79 28.62 3.88
N PRO A 367 -9.49 27.46 3.87
CA PRO A 367 -10.73 27.32 4.63
C PRO A 367 -10.50 27.55 6.12
N SER A 368 -11.52 28.09 6.81
CA SER A 368 -11.46 28.29 8.26
C SER A 368 -11.26 26.95 8.98
N GLY A 369 -10.42 26.94 10.01
CA GLY A 369 -10.05 25.72 10.75
C GLY A 369 -8.94 24.91 10.07
N TRP A 370 -8.19 25.51 9.13
CA TRP A 370 -7.08 24.84 8.44
C TRP A 370 -5.84 25.72 8.38
N ILE A 371 -4.70 25.05 8.31
CA ILE A 371 -3.41 25.60 7.92
C ILE A 371 -2.96 24.91 6.64
N LYS A 372 -2.38 25.65 5.69
CA LYS A 372 -1.78 25.10 4.48
C LYS A 372 -0.30 25.45 4.39
N ILE A 373 0.54 24.44 4.23
CA ILE A 373 1.96 24.58 3.89
C ILE A 373 2.08 24.36 2.39
N ILE A 374 2.76 25.28 1.71
CA ILE A 374 2.96 25.29 0.26
C ILE A 374 4.47 25.23 -0.02
N VAL A 375 4.88 24.26 -0.83
CA VAL A 375 6.27 24.01 -1.22
C VAL A 375 6.36 23.98 -2.75
N PRO A 376 7.06 24.92 -3.39
CA PRO A 376 7.18 25.04 -4.86
C PRO A 376 7.92 23.88 -5.51
N ILE A 377 7.62 23.62 -6.78
CA ILE A 377 8.35 22.66 -7.63
C ILE A 377 9.06 23.35 -8.79
N THR A 378 10.31 22.92 -9.04
CA THR A 378 11.14 23.25 -10.20
C THR A 378 10.59 22.65 -11.49
N LEU A 379 9.78 23.39 -12.25
CA LEU A 379 9.63 23.11 -13.70
C LEU A 379 10.24 24.18 -14.59
N VAL A 380 10.40 25.41 -14.10
CA VAL A 380 11.04 26.50 -14.85
C VAL A 380 11.74 27.41 -13.85
N HIS A 381 12.98 27.83 -14.13
CA HIS A 381 13.79 28.75 -13.31
C HIS A 381 13.25 30.20 -13.29
N GLN A 382 11.93 30.39 -13.19
CA GLN A 382 11.32 31.70 -13.12
C GLN A 382 10.93 32.00 -11.69
N VAL A 383 11.63 32.97 -11.10
CA VAL A 383 11.16 33.66 -9.91
C VAL A 383 9.78 34.22 -10.23
N CYS A 384 8.76 33.82 -9.48
CA CYS A 384 7.39 34.28 -9.65
C CYS A 384 6.96 35.12 -8.45
N HIS A 385 5.92 35.95 -8.61
CA HIS A 385 5.38 36.74 -7.52
C HIS A 385 4.01 36.21 -7.14
N VAL A 386 3.86 35.85 -5.87
CA VAL A 386 2.59 35.45 -5.28
C VAL A 386 2.16 36.50 -4.27
N SER A 387 0.85 36.69 -4.11
CA SER A 387 0.33 37.64 -3.13
C SER A 387 -0.46 36.94 -2.04
N ILE A 388 -0.24 37.37 -0.80
CA ILE A 388 -0.97 36.92 0.39
C ILE A 388 -1.81 38.10 0.90
N ALA A 389 -3.08 37.86 1.23
CA ALA A 389 -3.94 38.84 1.87
C ALA A 389 -4.85 38.17 2.91
N THR A 390 -5.18 38.86 4.00
CA THR A 390 -6.25 38.46 4.93
C THR A 390 -7.13 39.67 5.22
N THR A 391 -8.18 39.51 6.04
CA THR A 391 -8.96 40.64 6.58
C THR A 391 -8.13 41.56 7.47
N THR A 392 -7.02 41.07 8.05
CA THR A 392 -6.17 41.78 9.01
C THR A 392 -4.80 42.17 8.46
N VAL A 393 -4.35 41.56 7.37
CA VAL A 393 -3.04 41.78 6.74
C VAL A 393 -3.25 42.37 5.35
N ALA A 394 -2.69 43.56 5.13
CA ALA A 394 -2.68 44.21 3.83
C ALA A 394 -1.99 43.32 2.79
N LYS A 395 -2.49 43.34 1.54
CA LYS A 395 -1.96 42.52 0.45
C LYS A 395 -0.43 42.66 0.34
N GLN A 396 0.28 41.56 0.55
CA GLN A 396 1.73 41.50 0.47
C GLN A 396 2.15 40.65 -0.71
N ASN A 397 3.06 41.17 -1.54
CA ASN A 397 3.67 40.41 -2.62
C ASN A 397 4.95 39.75 -2.12
N ILE A 398 5.08 38.45 -2.37
CA ILE A 398 6.22 37.63 -1.99
C ILE A 398 6.90 37.15 -3.26
N THR A 399 8.20 37.36 -3.32
CA THR A 399 9.07 36.73 -4.31
C THR A 399 9.15 35.25 -4.00
N TRP A 400 8.66 34.43 -4.90
CA TRP A 400 8.50 33.00 -4.69
C TRP A 400 9.34 32.22 -5.69
N ASP A 401 10.33 31.51 -5.13
CA ASP A 401 11.27 30.66 -5.85
C ASP A 401 11.31 29.28 -5.18
N THR A 402 12.14 28.38 -5.72
CA THR A 402 12.19 26.97 -5.30
C THR A 402 12.81 26.75 -3.92
N LYS A 403 13.32 27.80 -3.27
CA LYS A 403 13.90 27.77 -1.92
C LYS A 403 12.96 28.36 -0.88
N VAL A 404 11.84 28.95 -1.30
CA VAL A 404 10.92 29.66 -0.42
C VAL A 404 9.62 28.87 -0.28
N GLY A 405 9.36 28.38 0.92
CA GLY A 405 8.09 27.77 1.31
C GLY A 405 7.18 28.77 2.01
N LEU A 406 5.87 28.52 1.98
CA LEU A 406 4.87 29.34 2.65
C LEU A 406 4.02 28.50 3.58
N ILE A 407 3.66 29.06 4.72
CA ILE A 407 2.61 28.53 5.60
C ILE A 407 1.52 29.59 5.68
N LEU A 408 0.29 29.18 5.41
CA LEU A 408 -0.88 30.01 5.33
C LEU A 408 -1.87 29.55 6.40
N GLY A 409 -2.25 30.47 7.29
CA GLY A 409 -3.29 30.26 8.27
C GLY A 409 -4.70 30.30 7.67
N SER A 410 -5.69 30.13 8.53
CA SER A 410 -7.10 30.21 8.15
C SER A 410 -7.44 31.58 7.56
N ASP A 411 -8.35 31.57 6.58
CA ASP A 411 -8.89 32.78 5.93
C ASP A 411 -7.85 33.62 5.16
N VAL A 412 -6.66 33.06 4.94
CA VAL A 412 -5.64 33.64 4.07
C VAL A 412 -5.99 33.42 2.61
N LEU A 413 -6.01 34.50 1.84
CA LEU A 413 -6.10 34.49 0.40
C LEU A 413 -4.69 34.42 -0.20
N PHE A 414 -4.43 33.37 -0.97
CA PHE A 414 -3.21 33.19 -1.75
C PHE A 414 -3.53 33.35 -3.24
N SER A 415 -2.85 34.28 -3.90
CA SER A 415 -3.08 34.58 -5.31
C SER A 415 -1.80 34.51 -6.13
N THR A 416 -1.94 34.13 -7.39
CA THR A 416 -0.86 34.11 -8.37
C THR A 416 -1.33 34.72 -9.69
N SER A 417 -0.46 35.47 -10.36
CA SER A 417 -0.69 36.00 -11.71
C SER A 417 -0.22 35.04 -12.81
N GLN A 418 0.55 34.01 -12.44
CA GLN A 418 1.15 33.04 -13.35
C GLN A 418 0.77 31.62 -12.93
N GLN A 419 0.89 30.68 -13.86
CA GLN A 419 0.70 29.28 -13.52
C GLN A 419 1.86 28.81 -12.65
N ILE A 420 1.55 28.18 -11.53
CA ILE A 420 2.54 27.68 -10.57
C ILE A 420 2.26 26.22 -10.22
N LEU A 421 3.30 25.55 -9.74
CA LEU A 421 3.25 24.15 -9.33
C LEU A 421 3.84 24.02 -7.94
N TYR A 422 3.10 23.34 -7.06
CA TYR A 422 3.53 23.18 -5.68
C TYR A 422 2.88 21.99 -4.99
N HIS A 423 3.62 21.45 -4.03
CA HIS A 423 3.09 20.58 -3.00
C HIS A 423 2.32 21.39 -1.97
N SER A 424 1.16 20.90 -1.59
CA SER A 424 0.31 21.44 -0.54
C SER A 424 0.15 20.42 0.57
N ILE A 425 0.35 20.84 1.81
CA ILE A 425 0.09 20.06 3.03
C ILE A 425 -0.94 20.83 3.85
N SER A 426 -2.14 20.27 4.02
CA SER A 426 -3.21 20.87 4.80
C SER A 426 -3.31 20.20 6.17
N ILE A 427 -3.38 20.97 7.24
CA ILE A 427 -3.43 20.50 8.63
C ILE A 427 -4.70 21.09 9.28
N PRO A 428 -5.58 20.29 9.90
CA PRO A 428 -6.76 20.81 10.57
C PRO A 428 -6.40 21.48 11.90
N LEU A 429 -7.19 22.48 12.28
CA LEU A 429 -7.19 23.13 13.58
C LEU A 429 -8.42 22.61 14.37
N GLY A 430 -8.19 22.13 15.58
CA GLY A 430 -9.20 21.52 16.44
C GLY A 430 -9.70 22.48 17.50
N SER A 431 -10.50 21.98 18.43
CA SER A 431 -10.91 22.73 19.62
C SER A 431 -9.76 22.88 20.63
N ASP A 432 -9.65 24.05 21.27
CA ASP A 432 -8.69 24.23 22.37
C ASP A 432 -9.18 23.41 23.57
N ASN A 433 -8.57 22.25 23.80
CA ASN A 433 -8.82 21.47 25.02
C ASN A 433 -8.49 22.35 26.23
N ARG A 434 -9.49 22.64 27.07
CA ARG A 434 -9.30 23.15 28.44
C ARG A 434 -9.08 22.01 29.40
#